data_AF-A0A5J4NEX9-F1
#
_entry.id   AF-A0A5J4NEX9-F1
#
_cell.length_a   1.000
_cell.length_b   1.000
_cell.length_c   1.000
_cell.angle_alpha   90.00
_cell.angle_beta   90.00
_cell.angle_gamma   90.00
#
_symmetry.space_group_name_H-M   'P 1'
#
loop_
_entity.id
_entity.type
_entity.pdbx_description
1 polymer ?
#
loop_
_entity_poly.entity_id
_entity_poly.type
_entity_poly.pdbx_seq_one_letter_code
_entity_poly.pdbx_strand_id
1 'polypeptide(L)'
;MMLRIKQYRARFASVGGIDTIVEVLADKFTSRQLQYQLIFCLWCMSFDTDHVALMYKNRALIPTVSDVLREADREKITRISLALFRSILEKLPTPADQRACGLSLVQCKVLRQLELLSQKDFSHDPELTEDMTYLTEKLTASIQDVSSLEEYTTELKSGRLEWSPVHKSAKFWNENAVKFTDNNYEILKMLVRLVELRADPLSLSVAVHDIGEFVRHYPRGKQVIENLGGKHLVMGLLQHEDPNVRYNALVSLQKIMVHNWEYLGRQLDSTQSQEVRAGDLRAK
;
A
#
# COMPACT_ATOMS: atom_id res chain seq x y z
N MET A 1 17.86 -23.34 -22.90
CA MET A 1 17.43 -21.92 -22.81
C MET A 1 18.65 -21.02 -22.69
N MET A 2 18.83 -20.06 -23.60
CA MET A 2 20.05 -19.24 -23.73
C MET A 2 20.41 -18.45 -22.46
N LEU A 3 19.41 -17.92 -21.74
CA LEU A 3 19.63 -17.12 -20.54
C LEU A 3 20.16 -17.91 -19.32
N ARG A 4 20.31 -19.24 -19.41
CA ARG A 4 21.06 -20.00 -18.40
C ARG A 4 22.58 -19.78 -18.50
N ILE A 5 23.06 -19.23 -19.62
CA ILE A 5 24.49 -19.00 -19.88
C ILE A 5 24.79 -17.53 -19.61
N LYS A 6 25.77 -17.25 -18.72
CA LYS A 6 26.16 -15.90 -18.29
C LYS A 6 26.43 -14.93 -19.45
N GLN A 7 27.12 -15.38 -20.50
CA GLN A 7 27.44 -14.53 -21.66
C GLN A 7 26.20 -13.99 -22.38
N TYR A 8 25.15 -14.81 -22.51
CA TYR A 8 23.92 -14.39 -23.17
C TYR A 8 23.06 -13.49 -22.28
N ARG A 9 23.15 -13.60 -20.95
CA ARG A 9 22.45 -12.70 -20.02
C ARG A 9 22.91 -11.26 -20.19
N ALA A 10 24.22 -11.02 -20.19
CA ALA A 10 24.78 -9.68 -20.38
C ALA A 10 24.36 -9.05 -21.71
N ARG A 11 24.40 -9.82 -22.81
CA ARG A 11 23.95 -9.36 -24.13
C ARG A 11 22.46 -9.06 -24.15
N PHE A 12 21.64 -9.93 -23.56
CA PHE A 12 20.20 -9.74 -23.48
C PHE A 12 19.81 -8.49 -22.68
N ALA A 13 20.47 -8.24 -21.54
CA ALA A 13 20.29 -7.00 -20.79
C ALA A 13 20.69 -5.76 -21.60
N SER A 14 21.81 -5.81 -22.33
CA SER A 14 22.32 -4.66 -23.10
C SER A 14 21.40 -4.21 -24.24
N VAL A 15 20.53 -5.10 -24.74
CA VAL A 15 19.56 -4.78 -25.78
C VAL A 15 18.16 -4.45 -25.22
N GLY A 16 18.05 -4.18 -23.91
CA GLY A 16 16.78 -3.83 -23.27
C GLY A 16 15.84 -5.01 -22.99
N GLY A 17 16.34 -6.25 -23.06
CA GLY A 17 15.50 -7.44 -22.98
C GLY A 17 14.77 -7.60 -21.64
N ILE A 18 15.30 -7.05 -20.54
CA ILE A 18 14.62 -7.07 -19.23
C ILE A 18 13.34 -6.24 -19.29
N ASP A 19 13.42 -5.02 -19.81
CA ASP A 19 12.28 -4.11 -19.92
C ASP A 19 11.21 -4.67 -20.86
N THR A 20 11.62 -5.24 -22.00
CA THR A 20 10.70 -5.92 -22.93
C THR A 20 9.96 -7.09 -22.26
N ILE A 21 10.63 -7.88 -21.41
CA ILE A 21 9.94 -8.96 -20.68
C ILE A 21 8.87 -8.37 -19.75
N VAL A 22 9.18 -7.30 -19.01
CA VAL A 22 8.24 -6.67 -18.08
C VAL A 22 7.04 -6.08 -18.83
N GLU A 23 7.27 -5.42 -19.97
CA GLU A 23 6.21 -4.88 -20.83
C GLU A 23 5.25 -5.98 -21.33
N VAL A 24 5.78 -7.09 -21.85
CA VAL A 24 4.96 -8.21 -22.31
C VAL A 24 4.23 -8.88 -21.14
N LEU A 25 4.89 -9.00 -19.98
CA LEU A 25 4.27 -9.59 -18.79
C LEU A 25 3.11 -8.73 -18.25
N ALA A 26 3.15 -7.41 -18.46
CA ALA A 26 2.09 -6.48 -18.08
C ALA A 26 0.84 -6.56 -18.99
N ASP A 27 0.94 -7.18 -20.16
CA ASP A 27 -0.20 -7.42 -21.03
C ASP A 27 -1.13 -8.50 -20.44
N LYS A 28 -2.41 -8.13 -20.28
CA LYS A 28 -3.47 -9.02 -19.75
C LYS A 28 -3.76 -10.22 -20.65
N PHE A 29 -3.38 -10.17 -21.94
CA PHE A 29 -3.56 -11.27 -22.88
C PHE A 29 -2.44 -12.31 -22.82
N THR A 30 -1.40 -12.07 -22.01
CA THR A 30 -0.27 -13.00 -21.85
C THR A 30 -0.73 -14.30 -21.19
N SER A 31 -0.63 -15.40 -21.94
CA SER A 31 -1.03 -16.73 -21.44
C SER A 31 -0.24 -17.15 -20.21
N ARG A 32 -0.83 -17.96 -19.32
CA ARG A 32 -0.19 -18.48 -18.10
C ARG A 32 1.15 -19.19 -18.35
N GLN A 33 1.23 -19.92 -19.47
CA GLN A 33 2.47 -20.60 -19.85
C GLN A 33 3.57 -19.59 -20.20
N LEU A 34 3.21 -18.52 -20.90
CA LEU A 34 4.13 -17.44 -21.24
C LEU A 34 4.53 -16.64 -20.01
N GLN A 35 3.60 -16.32 -19.09
CA GLN A 35 3.89 -15.70 -17.80
C GLN A 35 4.98 -16.48 -17.04
N TYR A 36 4.81 -17.80 -16.90
CA TYR A 36 5.82 -18.68 -16.31
C TYR A 36 7.19 -18.55 -17.00
N GLN A 37 7.22 -18.63 -18.34
CA GLN A 37 8.48 -18.58 -19.10
C GLN A 37 9.18 -17.23 -18.99
N LEU A 38 8.41 -16.13 -19.00
CA LEU A 38 8.93 -14.77 -18.85
C LEU A 38 9.51 -14.53 -17.45
N ILE A 39 8.79 -14.94 -16.40
CA ILE A 39 9.29 -14.85 -15.02
C ILE A 39 10.50 -15.78 -14.81
N PHE A 40 10.52 -16.95 -15.44
CA PHE A 40 11.69 -17.84 -15.43
C PHE A 40 12.92 -17.19 -16.09
N CYS A 41 12.72 -16.44 -17.18
CA CYS A 41 13.79 -15.64 -17.80
C CYS A 41 14.30 -14.55 -16.84
N LEU A 42 13.40 -13.83 -16.16
CA LEU A 42 13.78 -12.82 -15.15
C LEU A 42 14.55 -13.46 -13.99
N TRP A 43 14.13 -14.63 -13.50
CA TRP A 43 14.84 -15.37 -12.46
C TRP A 43 16.24 -15.84 -12.91
N CYS A 44 16.39 -16.29 -14.16
CA CYS A 44 17.73 -16.59 -14.69
C CYS A 44 18.61 -15.35 -14.78
N MET A 45 18.02 -14.19 -15.08
CA MET A 45 18.72 -12.91 -15.13
C MET A 45 19.13 -12.44 -13.72
N SER A 46 18.30 -12.68 -12.69
CA SER A 46 18.56 -12.28 -11.29
C SER A 46 19.74 -13.03 -10.65
N PHE A 47 20.34 -13.98 -11.35
CA PHE A 47 21.55 -14.66 -10.91
C PHE A 47 22.79 -13.74 -10.90
N ASP A 48 22.83 -12.67 -11.68
CA ASP A 48 23.90 -11.65 -11.57
C ASP A 48 23.37 -10.38 -10.85
N THR A 49 24.16 -9.85 -9.90
CA THR A 49 23.81 -8.66 -9.10
C THR A 49 23.57 -7.41 -9.96
N ASP A 50 24.35 -7.23 -11.04
CA ASP A 50 24.22 -6.08 -11.94
C ASP A 50 22.84 -6.07 -12.64
N HIS A 51 22.35 -7.25 -13.03
CA HIS A 51 21.03 -7.39 -13.63
C HIS A 51 19.90 -7.19 -12.62
N VAL A 52 20.10 -7.60 -11.36
CA VAL A 52 19.15 -7.31 -10.27
C VAL A 52 19.04 -5.79 -10.04
N ALA A 53 20.16 -5.07 -10.04
CA ALA A 53 20.14 -3.62 -9.92
C ALA A 53 19.43 -2.94 -11.11
N LEU A 54 19.58 -3.48 -12.33
CA LEU A 54 18.87 -2.98 -13.52
C LEU A 54 17.36 -3.29 -13.44
N MET A 55 17.00 -4.51 -13.06
CA MET A 55 15.62 -4.92 -12.80
C MET A 55 14.92 -4.01 -11.80
N TYR A 56 15.57 -3.72 -10.68
CA TYR A 56 15.01 -2.89 -9.62
C TYR A 56 14.75 -1.44 -10.06
N LYS A 57 15.52 -0.92 -11.02
CA LYS A 57 15.25 0.41 -11.60
C LYS A 57 13.96 0.45 -12.41
N ASN A 58 13.51 -0.69 -12.96
CA ASN A 58 12.24 -0.78 -13.65
C ASN A 58 11.09 -0.84 -12.62
N ARG A 59 10.43 0.31 -12.42
CA ARG A 59 9.35 0.48 -11.43
C ARG A 59 8.12 -0.38 -11.69
N ALA A 60 7.95 -0.90 -12.91
CA ALA A 60 6.82 -1.78 -13.24
C ALA A 60 7.06 -3.24 -12.84
N LEU A 61 8.33 -3.66 -12.67
CA LEU A 61 8.67 -5.07 -12.41
C LEU A 61 7.96 -5.65 -11.20
N ILE A 62 8.08 -5.01 -10.03
CA ILE A 62 7.50 -5.52 -8.78
C ILE A 62 5.97 -5.55 -8.84
N PRO A 63 5.26 -4.47 -9.25
CA PRO A 63 3.82 -4.52 -9.45
C PRO A 63 3.38 -5.62 -10.41
N THR A 64 3.99 -5.72 -11.59
CA THR A 64 3.60 -6.68 -12.62
C THR A 64 3.78 -8.13 -12.15
N VAL A 65 4.92 -8.48 -11.57
CA VAL A 65 5.13 -9.86 -11.07
C VAL A 65 4.23 -10.15 -9.86
N SER A 66 3.93 -9.14 -9.03
CA SER A 66 3.01 -9.31 -7.89
C SER A 66 1.59 -9.55 -8.36
N ASP A 67 1.13 -8.86 -9.40
CA ASP A 67 -0.19 -9.08 -10.01
C ASP A 67 -0.28 -10.52 -10.54
N VAL A 68 0.73 -10.99 -11.27
CA VAL A 68 0.79 -12.37 -11.76
C VAL A 68 0.79 -13.39 -10.62
N LEU A 69 1.51 -13.14 -9.53
CA LEU A 69 1.53 -14.02 -8.36
C LEU A 69 0.15 -14.14 -7.71
N ARG A 70 -0.61 -13.04 -7.58
CA ARG A 70 -1.94 -13.05 -6.97
C ARG A 70 -2.98 -13.78 -7.83
N GLU A 71 -2.83 -13.71 -9.16
CA GLU A 71 -3.72 -14.37 -10.12
C GLU A 71 -3.30 -15.83 -10.43
N ALA A 72 -2.17 -16.29 -9.89
CA ALA A 72 -1.62 -17.60 -10.19
C ALA A 72 -2.49 -18.75 -9.65
N ASP A 73 -3.00 -19.57 -10.56
CA ASP A 73 -3.68 -20.84 -10.26
C ASP A 73 -2.75 -22.07 -10.45
N ARG A 74 -1.54 -21.85 -10.97
CA ARG A 74 -0.52 -22.89 -11.18
C ARG A 74 0.64 -22.70 -10.21
N GLU A 75 0.93 -23.72 -9.42
CA GLU A 75 2.03 -23.74 -8.44
C GLU A 75 3.38 -23.37 -9.06
N LYS A 76 3.66 -23.80 -10.30
CA LYS A 76 4.90 -23.43 -11.00
C LYS A 76 5.09 -21.92 -11.20
N ILE A 77 4.00 -21.17 -11.34
CA ILE A 77 4.02 -19.70 -11.47
C ILE A 77 4.29 -19.11 -10.09
N THR A 78 3.56 -19.55 -9.08
CA THR A 78 3.79 -19.16 -7.68
C THR A 78 5.26 -19.35 -7.29
N ARG A 79 5.80 -20.55 -7.54
CA ARG A 79 7.18 -20.91 -7.20
C ARG A 79 8.20 -20.01 -7.86
N ILE A 80 8.09 -19.78 -9.18
CA ILE A 80 9.08 -18.96 -9.88
C ILE A 80 8.97 -17.47 -9.53
N SER A 81 7.77 -16.96 -9.25
CA SER A 81 7.58 -15.58 -8.78
C SER A 81 8.21 -15.36 -7.41
N LEU A 82 8.00 -16.28 -6.45
CA LEU A 82 8.60 -16.18 -5.12
C LEU A 82 10.13 -16.31 -5.18
N ALA A 83 10.65 -17.26 -5.95
CA ALA A 83 12.09 -17.42 -6.16
C ALA A 83 12.74 -16.16 -6.78
N LEU A 84 12.03 -15.49 -7.70
CA LEU A 84 12.48 -14.20 -8.26
C LEU A 84 12.53 -13.11 -7.19
N PHE A 85 11.47 -12.95 -6.39
CA PHE A 85 11.44 -11.96 -5.32
C PHE A 85 12.55 -12.17 -4.27
N ARG A 86 12.76 -13.43 -3.85
CA ARG A 86 13.88 -13.78 -2.97
C ARG A 86 15.22 -13.39 -3.60
N SER A 87 15.44 -13.81 -4.85
CA SER A 87 16.71 -13.52 -5.54
C SER A 87 16.95 -12.02 -5.74
N ILE A 88 15.90 -11.19 -5.91
CA ILE A 88 16.05 -9.74 -5.99
C ILE A 88 16.44 -9.19 -4.61
N LEU A 89 15.70 -9.55 -3.55
CA LEU A 89 15.98 -9.06 -2.20
C LEU A 89 17.37 -9.44 -1.70
N GLU A 90 17.83 -10.67 -1.94
CA GLU A 90 19.16 -11.13 -1.49
C GLU A 90 20.32 -10.41 -2.19
N LYS A 91 20.12 -9.99 -3.46
CA LYS A 91 21.20 -9.53 -4.34
C LYS A 91 21.17 -8.03 -4.63
N LEU A 92 20.19 -7.31 -4.08
CA LEU A 92 20.19 -5.86 -4.11
C LEU A 92 21.42 -5.33 -3.35
N PRO A 93 22.14 -4.34 -3.93
CA PRO A 93 23.48 -3.98 -3.50
C PRO A 93 23.53 -3.26 -2.15
N THR A 94 22.48 -2.52 -1.79
CA THR A 94 22.45 -1.74 -0.55
C THR A 94 21.32 -2.21 0.38
N PRO A 95 21.53 -2.19 1.71
CA PRO A 95 20.46 -2.48 2.67
C PRO A 95 19.26 -1.54 2.54
N ALA A 96 19.48 -0.30 2.10
CA ALA A 96 18.41 0.66 1.84
C ALA A 96 17.53 0.21 0.66
N ASP A 97 18.13 -0.24 -0.44
CA ASP A 97 17.39 -0.78 -1.59
C ASP A 97 16.65 -2.06 -1.23
N GLN A 98 17.26 -2.94 -0.43
CA GLN A 98 16.61 -4.16 0.07
C GLN A 98 15.36 -3.84 0.88
N ARG A 99 15.44 -2.87 1.79
CA ARG A 99 14.28 -2.41 2.57
C ARG A 99 13.21 -1.78 1.68
N ALA A 100 13.59 -0.89 0.77
CA ALA A 100 12.65 -0.24 -0.15
C ALA A 100 11.96 -1.25 -1.08
N CYS A 101 12.68 -2.26 -1.54
CA CYS A 101 12.11 -3.38 -2.31
C CYS A 101 11.15 -4.22 -1.46
N GLY A 102 11.52 -4.55 -0.21
CA GLY A 102 10.64 -5.24 0.72
C GLY A 102 9.33 -4.48 0.94
N LEU A 103 9.40 -3.17 1.13
CA LEU A 103 8.22 -2.32 1.24
C LEU A 103 7.34 -2.31 -0.01
N SER A 104 7.97 -2.21 -1.18
CA SER A 104 7.23 -2.28 -2.45
C SER A 104 6.49 -3.61 -2.58
N LEU A 105 7.09 -4.73 -2.16
CA LEU A 105 6.44 -6.05 -2.19
C LEU A 105 5.25 -6.13 -1.21
N VAL A 106 5.38 -5.55 -0.01
CA VAL A 106 4.27 -5.44 0.96
C VAL A 106 3.12 -4.63 0.36
N GLN A 107 3.41 -3.47 -0.24
CA GLN A 107 2.42 -2.61 -0.87
C GLN A 107 1.70 -3.29 -2.03
N CYS A 108 2.42 -4.09 -2.83
CA CYS A 108 1.85 -4.93 -3.88
C CYS A 108 1.14 -6.20 -3.36
N LYS A 109 0.93 -6.29 -2.04
CA LYS A 109 0.17 -7.35 -1.34
C LYS A 109 0.81 -8.73 -1.38
N VAL A 110 2.13 -8.81 -1.59
CA VAL A 110 2.85 -10.09 -1.59
C VAL A 110 2.81 -10.75 -0.21
N LEU A 111 2.95 -9.99 0.88
CA LEU A 111 2.87 -10.54 2.24
C LEU A 111 1.49 -11.18 2.52
N ARG A 112 0.41 -10.49 2.17
CA ARG A 112 -0.95 -11.04 2.27
C ARG A 112 -1.11 -12.32 1.43
N GLN A 113 -0.52 -12.36 0.24
CA GLN A 113 -0.55 -13.56 -0.59
C GLN A 113 0.21 -14.72 0.06
N LEU A 114 1.34 -14.46 0.71
CA LEU A 114 2.11 -15.47 1.47
C LEU A 114 1.29 -16.04 2.63
N GLU A 115 0.55 -15.21 3.36
CA GLU A 115 -0.36 -15.63 4.45
C GLU A 115 -1.51 -16.53 3.93
N LEU A 116 -2.01 -16.28 2.72
CA LEU A 116 -3.01 -17.14 2.08
C LEU A 116 -2.41 -18.47 1.61
N LEU A 117 -1.18 -18.43 1.10
CA LEU A 117 -0.45 -19.62 0.66
C LEU A 117 -0.06 -20.50 1.85
N SER A 118 0.31 -19.92 3.01
CA SER A 118 0.69 -20.68 4.21
C SER A 118 -0.46 -21.51 4.81
N GLN A 119 -1.71 -21.26 4.40
CA GLN A 119 -2.86 -22.09 4.78
C GLN A 119 -2.96 -23.38 3.97
N LYS A 120 -2.20 -23.51 2.87
CA LYS A 120 -2.15 -24.70 2.02
C LYS A 120 -0.96 -25.58 2.42
N ASP A 121 -1.07 -26.87 2.11
CA ASP A 121 0.03 -27.81 2.29
C ASP A 121 0.99 -27.76 1.09
N PHE A 122 2.25 -27.43 1.35
CA PHE A 122 3.36 -27.42 0.40
C PHE A 122 4.54 -28.30 0.87
N SER A 123 4.28 -29.25 1.77
CA SER A 123 5.32 -30.14 2.33
C SER A 123 6.09 -30.96 1.28
N HIS A 124 5.53 -31.15 0.09
CA HIS A 124 6.18 -31.82 -1.04
C HIS A 124 7.23 -30.95 -1.77
N ASP A 125 7.23 -29.63 -1.61
CA ASP A 125 8.19 -28.70 -2.23
C ASP A 125 8.94 -27.90 -1.14
N PRO A 126 10.09 -28.40 -0.67
CA PRO A 126 10.86 -27.74 0.37
C PRO A 126 11.48 -26.41 -0.09
N GLU A 127 11.80 -26.26 -1.39
CA GLU A 127 12.34 -25.01 -1.93
C GLU A 127 11.28 -23.90 -1.87
N LEU A 128 10.04 -24.21 -2.28
CA LEU A 128 8.93 -23.28 -2.19
C LEU A 128 8.65 -22.86 -0.75
N THR A 129 8.67 -23.81 0.18
CA THR A 129 8.42 -23.56 1.60
C THR A 129 9.50 -22.67 2.21
N GLU A 130 10.76 -22.88 1.83
CA GLU A 130 11.88 -22.05 2.26
C GLU A 130 11.75 -20.62 1.72
N ASP A 131 11.43 -20.46 0.43
CA ASP A 131 11.22 -19.15 -0.19
C ASP A 131 10.07 -18.38 0.48
N MET A 132 8.96 -19.06 0.76
CA MET A 132 7.82 -18.47 1.48
C MET A 132 8.22 -17.99 2.88
N THR A 133 8.98 -18.81 3.61
CA THR A 133 9.43 -18.49 4.96
C THR A 133 10.37 -17.29 4.95
N TYR A 134 11.39 -17.32 4.09
CA TYR A 134 12.35 -16.23 3.90
C TYR A 134 11.65 -14.91 3.59
N LEU A 135 10.73 -14.92 2.61
CA LEU A 135 10.02 -13.72 2.20
C LEU A 135 9.10 -13.21 3.33
N THR A 136 8.38 -14.09 4.02
CA THR A 136 7.52 -13.69 5.13
C THR A 136 8.31 -12.98 6.22
N GLU A 137 9.46 -13.52 6.63
CA GLU A 137 10.34 -12.92 7.62
C GLU A 137 10.86 -11.54 7.16
N LYS A 138 11.42 -11.46 5.95
CA LYS A 138 12.00 -10.22 5.42
C LYS A 138 10.96 -9.12 5.21
N LEU A 139 9.78 -9.46 4.70
CA LEU A 139 8.70 -8.51 4.48
C LEU A 139 8.10 -8.04 5.81
N THR A 140 7.93 -8.93 6.79
CA THR A 140 7.46 -8.56 8.13
C THR A 140 8.45 -7.63 8.84
N ALA A 141 9.75 -7.94 8.77
CA ALA A 141 10.80 -7.07 9.32
C ALA A 141 10.82 -5.70 8.63
N SER A 142 10.58 -5.66 7.32
CA SER A 142 10.50 -4.41 6.57
C SER A 142 9.33 -3.52 7.03
N ILE A 143 8.23 -4.10 7.54
CA ILE A 143 7.08 -3.35 8.10
C ILE A 143 7.42 -2.81 9.50
N GLN A 144 8.10 -3.62 10.34
CA GLN A 144 8.44 -3.22 11.71
C GLN A 144 9.41 -2.03 11.78
N ASP A 145 10.25 -1.87 10.75
CA ASP A 145 11.26 -0.82 10.64
C ASP A 145 10.76 0.48 10.01
N VAL A 146 9.51 0.53 9.53
CA VAL A 146 8.98 1.70 8.82
C VAL A 146 8.20 2.54 9.81
N SER A 147 8.56 3.82 9.88
CA SER A 147 7.70 4.76 10.59
C SER A 147 6.32 4.70 9.94
N SER A 148 5.26 4.58 10.73
CA SER A 148 3.89 4.64 10.23
C SER A 148 3.62 5.86 9.34
N LEU A 149 4.39 6.95 9.48
CA LEU A 149 4.33 8.11 8.61
C LEU A 149 4.99 7.90 7.23
N GLU A 150 6.06 7.11 7.14
CA GLU A 150 6.70 6.76 5.88
C GLU A 150 5.82 5.81 5.05
N GLU A 151 5.16 4.86 5.71
CA GLU A 151 4.13 4.01 5.09
C GLU A 151 3.03 4.88 4.48
N TYR A 152 2.44 5.77 5.29
CA TYR A 152 1.43 6.74 4.84
C TYR A 152 1.89 7.57 3.64
N THR A 153 3.10 8.13 3.71
CA THR A 153 3.65 8.99 2.65
C THR A 153 3.89 8.21 1.36
N THR A 154 4.26 6.93 1.45
CA THR A 154 4.51 6.09 0.28
C THR A 154 3.19 5.70 -0.40
N GLU A 155 2.17 5.31 0.37
CA GLU A 155 0.82 5.09 -0.17
C GLU A 155 0.31 6.35 -0.90
N LEU A 156 0.46 7.51 -0.26
CA LEU A 156 0.05 8.80 -0.84
C LEU A 156 0.78 9.13 -2.15
N LYS A 157 2.10 8.87 -2.21
CA LYS A 157 2.91 9.07 -3.43
C LYS A 157 2.53 8.11 -4.56
N SER A 158 2.07 6.91 -4.24
CA SER A 158 1.61 5.94 -5.23
C SER A 158 0.26 6.33 -5.86
N GLY A 159 -0.53 7.16 -5.16
CA GLY A 159 -1.88 7.54 -5.54
C GLY A 159 -2.92 6.43 -5.38
N ARG A 160 -2.54 5.30 -4.78
CA ARG A 160 -3.41 4.16 -4.48
C ARG A 160 -3.49 4.01 -2.97
N LEU A 161 -4.50 4.62 -2.37
CA LEU A 161 -4.73 4.56 -0.92
C LEU A 161 -5.62 3.37 -0.60
N GLU A 162 -5.31 2.67 0.48
CA GLU A 162 -6.15 1.59 0.97
C GLU A 162 -6.40 1.71 2.47
N TRP A 163 -7.44 1.04 2.96
CA TRP A 163 -7.75 1.02 4.38
C TRP A 163 -6.72 0.21 5.18
N SER A 164 -5.68 0.88 5.67
CA SER A 164 -4.64 0.32 6.55
C SER A 164 -4.64 0.98 7.95
N PRO A 165 -3.88 0.45 8.93
CA PRO A 165 -3.83 1.02 10.28
C PRO A 165 -3.41 2.49 10.33
N VAL A 166 -2.59 2.98 9.39
CA VAL A 166 -2.16 4.39 9.36
C VAL A 166 -3.32 5.35 9.08
N HIS A 167 -4.35 4.90 8.38
CA HIS A 167 -5.55 5.71 8.13
C HIS A 167 -6.56 5.64 9.28
N LYS A 168 -6.66 4.51 9.98
CA LYS A 168 -7.70 4.24 10.98
C LYS A 168 -7.28 4.49 12.44
N SER A 169 -5.98 4.46 12.73
CA SER A 169 -5.48 4.51 14.10
C SER A 169 -5.45 5.93 14.65
N ALA A 170 -6.22 6.19 15.70
CA ALA A 170 -6.13 7.45 16.43
C ALA A 170 -4.72 7.70 17.02
N LYS A 171 -4.00 6.63 17.40
CA LYS A 171 -2.61 6.74 17.88
C LYS A 171 -1.69 7.33 16.79
N PHE A 172 -1.83 6.86 15.54
CA PHE A 172 -1.08 7.42 14.41
C PHE A 172 -1.32 8.92 14.25
N TRP A 173 -2.58 9.33 14.22
CA TRP A 173 -2.95 10.73 14.02
C TRP A 173 -2.50 11.63 15.16
N ASN A 174 -2.62 11.18 16.42
CA ASN A 174 -2.10 11.91 17.57
C ASN A 174 -0.58 12.13 17.50
N GLU A 175 0.17 11.12 17.06
CA GLU A 175 1.63 11.19 17.02
C GLU A 175 2.16 11.97 15.80
N ASN A 176 1.44 11.95 14.68
CA ASN A 176 1.98 12.43 13.40
C ASN A 176 1.26 13.64 12.80
N ALA A 177 0.07 14.04 13.27
CA ALA A 177 -0.66 15.16 12.65
C ALA A 177 0.13 16.46 12.59
N VAL A 178 1.01 16.74 13.57
CA VAL A 178 1.88 17.94 13.52
C VAL A 178 2.85 17.87 12.34
N LYS A 179 3.42 16.70 12.03
CA LYS A 179 4.38 16.51 10.93
C LYS A 179 3.76 16.71 9.55
N PHE A 180 2.43 16.62 9.42
CA PHE A 180 1.73 16.95 8.16
C PHE A 180 1.83 18.45 7.80
N THR A 181 2.28 19.29 8.74
CA THR A 181 2.53 20.72 8.52
C THR A 181 3.95 21.04 8.05
N ASP A 182 4.84 20.05 8.05
CA ASP A 182 6.22 20.20 7.60
C ASP A 182 6.30 20.45 6.09
N ASN A 183 7.46 20.92 5.61
CA ASN A 183 7.75 21.16 4.19
C ASN A 183 6.67 21.97 3.45
N ASN A 184 6.12 23.01 4.10
CA ASN A 184 5.03 23.81 3.53
C ASN A 184 3.81 22.95 3.18
N TYR A 185 3.38 22.10 4.11
CA TYR A 185 2.18 21.27 4.01
C TYR A 185 2.22 20.28 2.83
N GLU A 186 3.39 19.74 2.49
CA GLU A 186 3.59 18.86 1.32
C GLU A 186 2.63 17.66 1.31
N ILE A 187 2.54 16.94 2.44
CA ILE A 187 1.66 15.78 2.60
C ILE A 187 0.19 16.18 2.41
N LEU A 188 -0.24 17.29 3.01
CA LEU A 188 -1.63 17.76 2.88
C LEU A 188 -1.94 18.22 1.45
N LYS A 189 -0.99 18.87 0.77
CA LYS A 189 -1.15 19.27 -0.63
C LYS A 189 -1.31 18.05 -1.54
N MET A 190 -0.54 17.00 -1.31
CA MET A 190 -0.70 15.73 -2.03
C MET A 190 -2.07 15.10 -1.78
N LEU A 191 -2.51 15.06 -0.52
CA LEU A 191 -3.82 14.53 -0.14
C LEU A 191 -4.97 15.30 -0.80
N VAL A 192 -4.94 16.64 -0.72
CA VAL A 192 -5.91 17.52 -1.39
C VAL A 192 -5.90 17.33 -2.91
N ARG A 193 -4.72 17.18 -3.50
CA ARG A 193 -4.58 16.93 -4.94
C ARG A 193 -5.16 15.58 -5.36
N LEU A 194 -5.05 14.53 -4.55
CA LEU A 194 -5.71 13.23 -4.85
C LEU A 194 -7.23 13.36 -4.88
N VAL A 195 -7.80 14.18 -3.99
CA VAL A 195 -9.23 14.48 -3.98
C VAL A 195 -9.63 15.29 -5.22
N GLU A 196 -8.82 16.27 -5.61
CA GLU A 196 -9.04 17.10 -6.80
C GLU A 196 -9.02 16.28 -8.10
N LEU A 197 -8.06 15.36 -8.23
CA LEU A 197 -7.90 14.51 -9.41
C LEU A 197 -8.99 13.44 -9.55
N ARG A 198 -9.87 13.28 -8.55
CA ARG A 198 -10.94 12.28 -8.52
C ARG A 198 -10.43 10.87 -8.84
N ALA A 199 -9.52 10.39 -8.00
CA ALA A 199 -9.02 9.01 -8.04
C ALA A 199 -10.15 7.97 -7.93
N ASP A 200 -9.80 6.68 -7.96
CA ASP A 200 -10.77 5.61 -7.79
C ASP A 200 -11.57 5.75 -6.46
N PRO A 201 -12.81 5.22 -6.38
CA PRO A 201 -13.69 5.45 -5.24
C PRO A 201 -13.11 5.03 -3.89
N LEU A 202 -12.25 4.00 -3.86
CA LEU A 202 -11.61 3.54 -2.63
C LEU A 202 -10.58 4.56 -2.18
N SER A 203 -9.64 4.92 -3.06
CA SER A 203 -8.61 5.92 -2.74
C SER A 203 -9.23 7.26 -2.33
N LEU A 204 -10.30 7.67 -3.02
CA LEU A 204 -11.02 8.91 -2.71
C LEU A 204 -11.70 8.86 -1.33
N SER A 205 -12.30 7.72 -0.97
CA SER A 205 -12.91 7.52 0.35
C SER A 205 -11.87 7.66 1.47
N VAL A 206 -10.69 7.04 1.30
CA VAL A 206 -9.59 7.12 2.27
C VAL A 206 -9.03 8.54 2.35
N ALA A 207 -8.77 9.19 1.21
CA ALA A 207 -8.22 10.54 1.17
C ALA A 207 -9.11 11.57 1.89
N VAL A 208 -10.42 11.49 1.65
CA VAL A 208 -11.40 12.39 2.26
C VAL A 208 -11.54 12.13 3.75
N HIS A 209 -11.52 10.86 4.16
CA HIS A 209 -11.51 10.47 5.57
C HIS A 209 -10.31 11.07 6.31
N ASP A 210 -9.12 10.95 5.72
CA ASP A 210 -7.86 11.43 6.29
C ASP A 210 -7.83 12.96 6.47
N ILE A 211 -8.40 13.71 5.54
CA ILE A 211 -8.57 15.17 5.70
C ILE A 211 -9.33 15.47 7.01
N GLY A 212 -10.39 14.71 7.28
CA GLY A 212 -11.20 14.85 8.48
C GLY A 212 -10.44 14.45 9.75
N GLU A 213 -9.66 13.36 9.69
CA GLU A 213 -8.83 12.91 10.81
C GLU A 213 -7.72 13.91 11.14
N PHE A 214 -7.04 14.48 10.14
CA PHE A 214 -6.08 15.56 10.35
C PHE A 214 -6.72 16.76 11.06
N VAL A 215 -7.89 17.20 10.61
CA VAL A 215 -8.60 18.34 11.22
C VAL A 215 -9.01 18.05 12.66
N ARG A 216 -9.41 16.83 12.96
CA ARG A 216 -9.75 16.39 14.31
C ARG A 216 -8.55 16.39 15.27
N HIS A 217 -7.38 16.00 14.78
CA HIS A 217 -6.19 15.80 15.60
C HIS A 217 -5.19 16.98 15.59
N TYR A 218 -5.40 17.97 14.73
CA TYR A 218 -4.59 19.19 14.70
C TYR A 218 -5.45 20.43 15.00
N PRO A 219 -5.19 21.19 16.09
CA PRO A 219 -6.03 22.31 16.52
C PRO A 219 -6.28 23.39 15.46
N ARG A 220 -5.33 23.63 14.55
CA ARG A 220 -5.45 24.58 13.44
C ARG A 220 -5.80 23.91 12.10
N GLY A 221 -6.14 22.62 12.12
CA GLY A 221 -6.34 21.82 10.92
C GLY A 221 -7.44 22.36 10.02
N LYS A 222 -8.53 22.86 10.61
CA LYS A 222 -9.61 23.52 9.87
C LYS A 222 -9.09 24.66 8.98
N GLN A 223 -8.35 25.60 9.57
CA GLN A 223 -7.82 26.75 8.83
C GLN A 223 -6.85 26.32 7.73
N VAL A 224 -5.99 25.32 8.01
CA VAL A 224 -5.05 24.79 7.02
C VAL A 224 -5.78 24.17 5.84
N ILE A 225 -6.75 23.28 6.08
CA ILE A 225 -7.53 22.62 5.02
C ILE A 225 -8.40 23.61 4.24
N GLU A 226 -8.95 24.64 4.90
CA GLU A 226 -9.68 25.73 4.23
C GLU A 226 -8.76 26.52 3.30
N ASN A 227 -7.56 26.89 3.75
CA ASN A 227 -6.58 27.62 2.94
C ASN A 227 -6.05 26.80 1.75
N LEU A 228 -5.95 25.47 1.90
CA LEU A 228 -5.58 24.57 0.81
C LEU A 228 -6.74 24.25 -0.14
N GLY A 229 -7.94 24.79 0.10
CA GLY A 229 -9.13 24.55 -0.73
C GLY A 229 -9.81 23.19 -0.50
N GLY A 230 -9.27 22.35 0.39
CA GLY A 230 -9.76 20.99 0.63
C GLY A 230 -11.20 20.93 1.10
N LYS A 231 -11.67 21.91 1.88
CA LYS A 231 -13.08 21.99 2.33
C LYS A 231 -14.07 22.01 1.16
N HIS A 232 -13.81 22.82 0.15
CA HIS A 232 -14.69 22.94 -1.02
C HIS A 232 -14.72 21.64 -1.83
N LEU A 233 -13.56 20.97 -1.96
CA LEU A 233 -13.46 19.67 -2.62
C LEU A 233 -14.26 18.60 -1.87
N VAL A 234 -14.11 18.51 -0.54
CA VAL A 234 -14.88 17.56 0.30
C VAL A 234 -16.39 17.83 0.19
N MET A 235 -16.82 19.10 0.21
CA MET A 235 -18.23 19.46 0.01
C MET A 235 -18.76 19.00 -1.36
N GLY A 236 -17.96 19.11 -2.42
CA GLY A 236 -18.33 18.64 -3.75
C GLY A 236 -18.56 17.13 -3.83
N LEU A 237 -17.99 16.35 -2.91
CA LEU A 237 -18.13 14.89 -2.86
C LEU A 237 -19.36 14.39 -2.10
N LEU A 238 -20.13 15.28 -1.46
CA LEU A 238 -21.40 14.90 -0.83
C LEU A 238 -22.45 14.36 -1.82
N GLN A 239 -22.30 14.71 -3.10
CA GLN A 239 -23.17 14.26 -4.19
C GLN A 239 -22.51 13.20 -5.09
N HIS A 240 -21.40 12.59 -4.63
CA HIS A 240 -20.70 11.57 -5.41
C HIS A 240 -21.58 10.32 -5.63
N GLU A 241 -21.43 9.64 -6.76
CA GLU A 241 -22.25 8.46 -7.09
C GLU A 241 -22.04 7.32 -6.07
N ASP A 242 -20.77 7.07 -5.72
CA ASP A 242 -20.38 6.06 -4.74
C ASP A 242 -20.86 6.42 -3.31
N PRO A 243 -21.64 5.54 -2.64
CA PRO A 243 -22.12 5.78 -1.28
C PRO A 243 -21.01 5.89 -0.21
N ASN A 244 -19.91 5.16 -0.35
CA ASN A 244 -18.80 5.19 0.60
C ASN A 244 -18.06 6.54 0.52
N VAL A 245 -17.86 7.05 -0.69
CA VAL A 245 -17.26 8.38 -0.88
C VAL A 245 -18.14 9.45 -0.22
N ARG A 246 -19.47 9.41 -0.46
CA ARG A 246 -20.42 10.35 0.18
C ARG A 246 -20.40 10.26 1.70
N TYR A 247 -20.39 9.05 2.24
CA TYR A 247 -20.34 8.80 3.67
C TYR A 247 -19.08 9.41 4.29
N ASN A 248 -17.90 9.11 3.72
CA ASN A 248 -16.64 9.65 4.23
C ASN A 248 -16.55 11.17 4.05
N ALA A 249 -17.08 11.72 2.96
CA ALA A 249 -17.18 13.17 2.75
C ALA A 249 -18.05 13.85 3.81
N LEU A 250 -19.21 13.27 4.14
CA LEU A 250 -20.09 13.80 5.17
C LEU A 250 -19.40 13.80 6.54
N VAL A 251 -18.79 12.67 6.93
CA VAL A 251 -18.09 12.53 8.22
C VAL A 251 -16.89 13.49 8.30
N SER A 252 -16.12 13.60 7.22
CA SER A 252 -14.99 14.54 7.14
C SER A 252 -15.44 15.99 7.26
N LEU A 253 -16.53 16.36 6.55
CA LEU A 253 -17.09 17.69 6.63
C LEU A 253 -17.64 18.02 8.03
N GLN A 254 -18.26 17.06 8.72
CA GLN A 254 -18.68 17.23 10.12
C GLN A 254 -17.47 17.58 11.00
N LYS A 255 -16.35 16.88 10.86
CA LYS A 255 -15.11 17.17 11.60
C LYS A 255 -14.55 18.57 11.26
N ILE A 256 -14.68 19.01 10.01
CA ILE A 256 -14.25 20.35 9.56
C ILE A 256 -15.13 21.48 10.12
N MET A 257 -16.44 21.24 10.21
CA MET A 257 -17.42 22.27 10.54
C MET A 257 -17.61 22.47 12.04
N VAL A 258 -17.40 21.42 12.85
CA VAL A 258 -17.56 21.49 14.31
C VAL A 258 -16.41 22.27 14.95
N HIS A 259 -16.74 23.32 15.70
CA HIS A 259 -15.82 23.93 16.65
C HIS A 259 -15.90 23.13 17.97
N ASN A 260 -14.76 22.65 18.49
CA ASN A 260 -14.63 21.85 19.72
C ASN A 260 -15.24 20.43 19.70
N TRP A 261 -14.56 19.48 19.05
CA TRP A 261 -14.89 18.04 19.13
C TRP A 261 -14.85 17.48 20.56
N GLU A 262 -14.03 18.04 21.46
CA GLU A 262 -13.96 17.66 22.88
C GLU A 262 -15.31 17.82 23.62
N TYR A 263 -16.17 18.73 23.16
CA TYR A 263 -17.45 19.02 23.80
C TYR A 263 -18.52 17.98 23.43
N LEU A 264 -18.50 17.50 22.19
CA LEU A 264 -19.45 16.48 21.70
C LEU A 264 -19.16 15.09 22.26
N GLY A 265 -17.87 14.70 22.39
CA GLY A 265 -17.50 13.43 23.01
C GLY A 265 -17.99 13.31 24.46
N ARG A 266 -17.77 14.37 25.26
CA ARG A 266 -18.24 14.42 26.66
C ARG A 266 -19.77 14.42 26.76
N GLN A 267 -20.48 15.04 25.82
CA GLN A 267 -21.94 15.01 25.80
C GLN A 267 -22.47 13.61 25.50
N LEU A 268 -21.92 12.91 24.51
CA LEU A 268 -22.33 11.54 24.17
C LEU A 268 -22.09 10.56 25.33
N ASP A 269 -20.92 10.63 25.97
CA ASP A 269 -20.59 9.79 27.13
C ASP A 269 -21.48 10.10 28.34
N SER A 270 -21.81 11.38 28.56
CA SER A 270 -22.74 11.79 29.63
C SER A 270 -24.19 11.37 29.38
N THR A 271 -24.61 11.31 28.12
CA THR A 271 -25.98 10.92 27.74
C THR A 271 -26.17 9.40 27.88
N GLN A 272 -25.17 8.60 27.46
CA GLN A 272 -25.17 7.15 27.70
C GLN A 272 -25.15 6.82 29.21
N SER A 273 -24.39 7.57 30.01
CA SER A 273 -24.34 7.39 31.47
C SER A 273 -25.67 7.73 32.17
N GLN A 274 -26.46 8.64 31.60
CA GLN A 274 -27.80 8.99 32.11
C GLN A 274 -28.87 7.98 31.71
N GLU A 275 -28.82 7.43 30.49
CA GLU A 275 -29.75 6.38 30.04
C GLU A 275 -29.58 5.08 30.84
N VAL A 276 -28.34 4.68 31.17
CA VAL A 276 -28.07 3.52 32.02
C VAL A 276 -28.64 3.69 33.43
N ARG A 277 -28.55 4.89 34.01
CA ARG A 277 -29.14 5.20 35.33
C ARG A 277 -30.67 5.25 35.31
N ALA A 278 -31.27 5.70 34.21
CA ALA A 278 -32.74 5.74 34.07
C ALA A 278 -33.35 4.35 33.86
N GLY A 279 -32.61 3.42 33.24
CA GLY A 279 -33.02 2.02 33.08
C GLY A 279 -33.12 1.26 34.42
N ASP A 280 -32.16 1.47 35.32
CA ASP A 280 -32.13 0.80 36.64
C ASP A 280 -33.23 1.27 37.60
N LEU A 281 -33.72 2.50 37.45
CA LEU A 281 -34.82 3.04 38.27
C LEU A 281 -36.21 2.56 37.83
N ARG A 282 -36.35 2.04 36.61
CA ARG A 282 -37.61 1.48 36.08
C ARG A 282 -37.77 -0.02 36.35
N ALA A 283 -36.75 -0.69 36.88
CA ALA A 283 -36.74 -2.13 37.14
C ALA A 283 -36.96 -2.50 38.62
N LYS A 284 -37.45 -1.57 39.45
CA LYS A 284 -37.87 -1.83 40.84
C LYS A 284 -39.33 -1.47 41.06
#